data_AF-A0A961Q7F1-F1
#
_entry.id   AF-A0A961Q7F1-F1
#
_cell.length_a   1.000
_cell.length_b   1.000
_cell.length_c   1.000
_cell.angle_alpha   90.00
_cell.angle_beta   90.00
_cell.angle_gamma   90.00
#
_symmetry.space_group_name_H-M   'P 1'
#
loop_
_entity.id
_entity.type
_entity.pdbx_description
1 polymer ?
#
loop_
_entity_poly.entity_id
_entity_poly.type
_entity_poly.pdbx_seq_one_letter_code
_entity_poly.pdbx_strand_id
1 'polypeptide(L)'
;AFADGNLGVMIDLSDETATDDFGDTDTLIGIERIIGSRNGDTIIGDNADNTLEGNDGNDTLEGGKGLDTLYGGAGDDNLDGG
;
A
#
# COMPACT_ATOMS: atom_id res chain seq x y z
N ALA A 1 -5.29 -20.36 -17.96
CA ALA A 1 -6.01 -19.33 -17.20
C ALA A 1 -5.05 -18.18 -17.08
N PHE A 2 -5.32 -17.08 -17.79
CA PHE A 2 -4.70 -15.81 -17.42
C PHE A 2 -5.30 -15.50 -16.06
N ALA A 3 -4.47 -15.41 -15.03
CA ALA A 3 -4.96 -14.99 -13.73
C ALA A 3 -5.48 -13.58 -13.95
N ASP A 4 -6.81 -13.41 -13.96
CA ASP A 4 -7.41 -12.11 -13.78
C ASP A 4 -6.85 -11.63 -12.44
N GLY A 5 -5.96 -10.62 -12.47
CA GLY A 5 -5.30 -10.07 -11.29
C GLY A 5 -6.36 -9.72 -10.25
N ASN A 6 -6.45 -10.57 -9.23
CA ASN A 6 -7.44 -10.51 -8.16
C ASN A 6 -6.72 -10.46 -6.80
N LEU A 7 -5.44 -10.08 -6.83
CA LEU A 7 -4.62 -9.77 -5.68
C LEU A 7 -4.45 -8.23 -5.67
N GLY A 8 -4.14 -7.67 -4.51
CA GLY A 8 -3.94 -6.23 -4.36
C GLY A 8 -2.55 -5.80 -4.84
N VAL A 9 -2.27 -4.52 -4.68
CA VAL A 9 -0.96 -3.95 -5.00
C VAL A 9 0.02 -4.14 -3.84
N MET A 10 1.30 -4.29 -4.18
CA MET A 10 2.39 -4.24 -3.21
C MET A 10 3.17 -2.95 -3.43
N ILE A 11 3.14 -2.05 -2.45
CA ILE A 11 3.81 -0.76 -2.50
C ILE A 11 4.76 -0.66 -1.33
N ASP A 12 6.00 -0.28 -1.61
CA ASP A 12 7.02 -0.01 -0.59
C ASP A 12 7.71 1.32 -0.93
N LEU A 13 7.36 2.37 -0.19
CA LEU A 13 7.95 3.69 -0.34
C LEU A 13 9.38 3.75 0.21
N SER A 14 9.73 2.88 1.16
CA SER A 14 11.08 2.80 1.69
C SER A 14 12.07 2.24 0.66
N ASP A 15 11.60 1.34 -0.19
CA ASP A 15 12.33 0.79 -1.33
C ASP A 15 12.03 1.52 -2.65
N GLU A 16 11.18 2.56 -2.64
CA GLU A 16 10.78 3.34 -3.81
C GLU A 16 10.13 2.50 -4.93
N THR A 17 9.33 1.48 -4.58
CA THR A 17 8.71 0.56 -5.55
C THR A 17 7.19 0.40 -5.39
N ALA A 18 6.54 0.10 -6.52
CA ALA A 18 5.18 -0.42 -6.56
C ALA A 18 5.09 -1.55 -7.57
N THR A 19 4.51 -2.68 -7.18
CA THR A 19 4.30 -3.84 -8.05
C THR A 19 2.82 -4.18 -8.09
N ASP A 20 2.30 -4.39 -9.29
CA ASP A 20 0.94 -4.88 -9.52
C ASP A 20 0.91 -6.38 -9.85
N ASP A 21 -0.30 -6.92 -9.98
CA ASP A 21 -0.55 -8.33 -10.32
C ASP A 21 -0.03 -8.76 -11.70
N PHE A 22 0.31 -7.81 -12.56
CA PHE A 22 0.83 -8.07 -13.89
C PHE A 22 2.37 -8.14 -13.90
N GLY A 23 3.00 -7.86 -12.76
CA GLY A 23 4.44 -8.03 -12.53
C GLY A 23 5.28 -6.86 -13.05
N ASP A 24 4.64 -5.76 -13.42
CA ASP A 24 5.33 -4.51 -13.71
C ASP A 24 5.67 -3.84 -12.36
N THR A 25 6.92 -3.38 -12.24
CA THR A 25 7.39 -2.64 -11.06
C THR A 25 7.69 -1.20 -11.46
N ASP A 26 6.97 -0.27 -10.87
CA ASP A 26 7.21 1.16 -10.98
C ASP A 26 8.19 1.66 -9.92
N THR A 27 8.89 2.76 -10.23
CA THR A 27 9.74 3.48 -9.27
C THR A 27 9.01 4.71 -8.72
N LEU A 28 8.94 4.83 -7.40
CA LEU A 28 8.23 5.89 -6.69
C LEU A 28 9.20 6.78 -5.92
N ILE A 29 9.36 8.04 -6.34
CA ILE A 29 10.30 8.98 -5.69
C ILE A 29 9.52 10.16 -5.12
N GLY A 30 9.66 10.41 -3.81
CA GLY A 30 9.03 11.54 -3.12
C GLY A 30 7.51 11.47 -3.15
N ILE A 31 6.97 10.29 -2.82
CA ILE A 31 5.54 10.04 -2.75
C ILE A 31 5.17 9.84 -1.29
N GLU A 32 4.29 10.70 -0.76
CA GLU A 32 3.84 10.62 0.63
C GLU A 32 2.36 10.21 0.75
N ARG A 33 1.67 9.99 -0.38
CA ARG A 33 0.27 9.57 -0.39
C ARG A 33 0.06 8.39 -1.32
N ILE A 34 -0.44 7.29 -0.76
CA ILE A 34 -0.81 6.09 -1.48
C ILE A 34 -2.30 5.80 -1.28
N ILE A 35 -2.94 5.38 -2.36
CA ILE A 35 -4.30 4.87 -2.37
C ILE A 35 -4.23 3.49 -3.03
N GLY A 36 -4.64 2.47 -2.29
CA GLY A 36 -4.71 1.08 -2.66
C GLY A 36 -5.82 0.79 -3.68
N SER A 37 -5.93 -0.48 -4.03
CA SER A 37 -6.89 -1.01 -4.98
C SER A 37 -8.26 -1.24 -4.31
N ARG A 38 -9.00 -2.27 -4.74
CA ARG A 38 -10.21 -2.76 -4.04
C ARG A 38 -10.04 -4.22 -3.58
N ASN A 39 -8.80 -4.68 -3.60
CA ASN A 39 -8.36 -6.01 -3.24
C ASN A 39 -7.42 -5.88 -2.04
N GLY A 40 -7.09 -7.00 -1.39
CA GLY A 40 -6.15 -6.95 -0.26
C GLY A 40 -4.76 -6.49 -0.67
N ASP A 41 -4.40 -5.27 -0.28
CA ASP A 41 -3.15 -4.60 -0.61
C ASP A 41 -2.10 -4.74 0.50
N THR A 42 -0.83 -4.53 0.14
CA THR A 42 0.26 -4.34 1.10
C THR A 42 0.96 -3.03 0.79
N ILE A 43 0.88 -2.06 1.71
CA ILE A 43 1.43 -0.72 1.51
C ILE A 43 2.34 -0.39 2.70
N ILE A 44 3.61 -0.13 2.40
CA ILE A 44 4.65 0.22 3.37
C ILE A 44 5.10 1.65 3.07
N GLY A 45 5.04 2.49 4.10
CA GLY A 45 5.54 3.86 4.12
C GLY A 45 7.05 3.95 4.18
N ASP A 46 7.57 5.18 4.26
CA ASP A 46 9.00 5.47 4.34
C ASP A 46 9.36 6.11 5.69
N ASN A 47 10.35 7.03 5.71
CA ASN A 47 10.73 7.74 6.92
C ASN A 47 10.11 9.15 7.01
N ALA A 48 9.23 9.50 6.08
CA ALA A 48 8.50 10.76 6.05
C ALA A 48 7.06 10.56 6.54
N ASP A 49 6.33 11.67 6.73
CA ASP A 49 4.92 11.61 7.09
C ASP A 49 4.11 11.06 5.91
N ASN A 50 3.51 9.88 6.04
CA ASN A 50 2.76 9.22 4.97
C ASN A 50 1.24 9.25 5.19
N THR A 51 0.48 9.24 4.09
CA THR A 51 -0.96 9.01 4.07
C THR A 51 -1.26 7.76 3.26
N LEU A 52 -1.65 6.68 3.93
CA LEU A 52 -1.91 5.38 3.33
C LEU A 52 -3.41 5.06 3.39
N GLU A 53 -4.03 4.70 2.28
CA GLU A 53 -5.46 4.38 2.18
C GLU A 53 -5.65 3.03 1.47
N GLY A 54 -6.24 2.03 2.13
CA GLY A 54 -6.43 0.66 1.61
C GLY A 54 -7.70 0.48 0.73
N ASN A 55 -8.74 1.28 0.97
CA ASN A 55 -10.07 1.19 0.35
C ASN A 55 -10.85 -0.08 0.72
N ASP A 56 -11.14 -0.97 -0.23
CA ASP A 56 -11.89 -2.21 0.00
C ASP A 56 -10.87 -3.35 -0.01
N GLY A 57 -11.06 -4.39 0.79
CA GLY A 57 -10.14 -5.52 0.84
C GLY A 57 -9.66 -5.77 2.26
N ASN A 58 -8.84 -6.80 2.44
CA ASN A 58 -8.18 -7.01 3.73
C ASN A 58 -6.75 -6.53 3.56
N ASP A 59 -6.47 -5.32 4.02
CA ASP A 59 -5.23 -4.61 3.70
C ASP A 59 -4.19 -4.74 4.81
N THR A 60 -2.92 -4.61 4.44
CA THR A 60 -1.81 -4.40 5.39
C THR A 60 -1.17 -3.06 5.10
N LEU A 61 -1.32 -2.11 6.03
CA LEU A 61 -0.73 -0.78 5.94
C LEU A 61 0.30 -0.60 7.06
N GLU A 62 1.55 -0.29 6.71
CA GLU A 62 2.63 0.03 7.63
C GLU A 62 3.10 1.47 7.38
N GLY A 63 2.97 2.35 8.38
CA GLY A 63 3.33 3.77 8.26
C GLY A 63 4.83 4.03 8.19
N GLY A 64 5.65 3.17 8.79
CA GLY A 64 7.09 3.40 8.87
C GLY A 64 7.45 4.37 9.98
N LYS A 65 8.28 5.38 9.69
CA LYS A 65 8.55 6.45 10.67
C LYS A 65 7.93 7.74 10.19
N GLY A 66 7.39 8.52 11.11
CA GLY A 66 6.86 9.84 10.78
C GLY A 66 5.62 10.11 11.59
N LEU A 67 4.85 11.10 11.15
CA LEU A 67 3.47 11.31 11.59
C LEU A 67 2.53 10.80 10.51
N ASP A 68 2.23 9.51 10.58
CA ASP A 68 1.49 8.81 9.55
C ASP A 68 -0.03 8.86 9.76
N THR A 69 -0.75 8.83 8.65
CA THR A 69 -2.22 8.72 8.63
C THR A 69 -2.61 7.49 7.83
N LEU A 70 -3.20 6.50 8.51
CA LEU A 70 -3.58 5.23 7.91
C LEU A 70 -5.11 5.10 7.88
N TYR A 71 -5.65 4.84 6.70
CA TYR A 71 -7.06 4.54 6.46
C TYR A 71 -7.16 3.12 5.89
N GLY A 72 -7.51 2.13 6.71
CA GLY A 72 -7.73 0.75 6.21
C GLY A 72 -8.87 0.71 5.19
N GLY A 73 -10.05 1.13 5.62
CA GLY A 73 -11.23 1.20 4.78
C GLY A 73 -12.22 0.09 5.14
N ALA A 74 -12.71 -0.65 4.15
CA ALA A 74 -13.67 -1.72 4.30
C ALA A 74 -13.02 -3.10 4.19
N GLY A 75 -13.01 -3.83 5.30
CA GLY A 75 -12.54 -5.19 5.39
C GLY A 75 -11.85 -5.44 6.72
N ASP A 76 -11.14 -6.56 6.82
CA ASP A 76 -10.34 -6.88 7.99
C ASP A 76 -8.89 -6.42 7.77
N ASP A 77 -8.60 -5.19 8.17
CA ASP A 77 -7.31 -4.52 7.94
C ASP A 77 -6.32 -4.71 9.09
N ASN A 78 -5.05 -4.75 8.76
CA ASN A 78 -3.94 -4.63 9.70
C ASN A 78 -3.23 -3.29 9.51
N LEU A 79 -3.29 -2.43 10.53
CA LEU A 79 -2.68 -1.11 10.51
C LEU A 79 -1.57 -1.04 11.56
N ASP A 80 -0.33 -0.81 11.11
CA ASP A 80 0.80 -0.48 11.97
C ASP A 80 1.25 0.96 11.69
N GLY A 81 1.24 1.80 12.72
CA GLY A 81 1.61 3.22 12.61
C GLY A 81 3.11 3.49 12.79
N GLY A 82 3.92 2.50 13.17
CA GLY A 82 5.35 2.67 13.48
C GLY A 82 5.69 2.84 14.96
#